data_AF-A0A0L8HR13-F1
#
_entry.id   AF-A0A0L8HR13-F1
#
_cell.length_a   1.000
_cell.length_b   1.000
_cell.length_c   1.000
_cell.angle_alpha   90.00
_cell.angle_beta   90.00
_cell.angle_gamma   90.00
#
_symmetry.space_group_name_H-M   'P 1'
#
loop_
_entity.id
_entity.type
_entity.pdbx_description
1 polymer ?
#
loop_
_entity_poly.entity_id
_entity_poly.type
_entity_poly.pdbx_seq_one_letter_code
_entity_poly.pdbx_strand_id
1 'polypeptide(L)'
;RILNFNRVPPNSGRLINMTRDIRRLSDKKLAKTFFISPAKNICFHGSCSYYCDTSHAICGNPDMLEGSFALLLPPDKVAPRKIWRSPWRRSYSKHRKALWEIYDDYCDQVRTKPPFDKGRRLLDMTDMAVFDFLTGNMDRHHYDTFREFGNDTFPLHLDNGRGFGRSNYDEFTILAPVFQCCLIRYSTIMKLFRFHRGPVPLSQMMQQSLASDSLFPILTKAHLNALDRRVAIILRTVYECVIRGNAVADVIVDDGF
;
A
#
# COMPACT_ATOMS: atom_id res chain seq x y z
N ARG A 1 -3.21 -8.25 7.08
CA ARG A 1 -3.19 -9.31 8.09
C ARG A 1 -2.85 -8.79 9.49
N ILE A 2 -1.63 -8.35 9.80
CA ILE A 2 -1.25 -7.92 11.17
C ILE A 2 -2.09 -6.73 11.68
N LEU A 3 -2.37 -5.74 10.83
CA LEU A 3 -3.29 -4.63 11.14
C LEU A 3 -4.78 -5.05 11.20
N ASN A 4 -5.10 -6.30 10.87
CA ASN A 4 -6.46 -6.84 10.71
C ASN A 4 -7.36 -6.12 9.68
N PHE A 5 -6.79 -5.32 8.77
CA PHE A 5 -7.57 -4.73 7.67
C PHE A 5 -8.08 -5.79 6.70
N ASN A 6 -7.23 -6.75 6.34
CA ASN A 6 -7.54 -7.87 5.43
C ASN A 6 -8.09 -7.43 4.05
N ARG A 7 -7.55 -6.34 3.51
CA ARG A 7 -7.97 -5.71 2.24
C ARG A 7 -7.00 -5.90 1.07
N VAL A 8 -5.93 -6.67 1.27
CA VAL A 8 -4.90 -6.99 0.25
C VAL A 8 -5.09 -8.45 -0.17
N PRO A 9 -5.09 -8.78 -1.48
CA PRO A 9 -5.07 -10.17 -1.93
C PRO A 9 -3.87 -10.93 -1.34
N PRO A 10 -4.00 -12.23 -1.03
CA PRO A 10 -2.87 -13.04 -0.62
C PRO A 10 -1.70 -12.94 -1.60
N ASN A 11 -0.49 -12.85 -1.07
CA ASN A 11 0.74 -12.76 -1.86
C ASN A 11 1.83 -13.62 -1.21
N SER A 12 2.65 -14.27 -2.04
CA SER A 12 3.80 -15.05 -1.61
C SER A 12 4.99 -14.82 -2.55
N GLY A 13 6.20 -14.76 -1.98
CA GLY A 13 7.43 -14.84 -2.74
C GLY A 13 7.66 -16.24 -3.32
N ARG A 14 8.25 -16.29 -4.52
CA ARG A 14 8.68 -17.54 -5.15
C ARG A 14 9.91 -17.31 -6.01
N LEU A 15 10.83 -18.28 -5.97
CA LEU A 15 11.93 -18.41 -6.92
C LEU A 15 11.45 -19.22 -8.15
N ILE A 16 11.59 -18.66 -9.34
CA ILE A 16 11.14 -19.27 -10.61
C ILE A 16 12.28 -19.44 -11.59
N ASN A 17 12.21 -20.49 -12.40
CA ASN A 17 13.15 -20.68 -13.50
C ASN A 17 12.64 -19.94 -14.74
N MET A 18 13.31 -18.87 -15.14
CA MET A 18 12.88 -17.99 -16.24
C MET A 18 12.77 -18.75 -17.57
N THR A 19 13.63 -19.75 -17.80
CA THR A 19 13.63 -20.54 -19.03
C THR A 19 12.39 -21.43 -19.12
N ARG A 20 12.14 -22.21 -18.06
CA ARG A 20 11.08 -23.22 -17.99
C ARG A 20 9.72 -22.60 -17.71
N ASP A 21 9.66 -21.72 -16.72
CA ASP A 21 8.40 -21.25 -16.12
C ASP A 21 7.88 -19.96 -16.77
N ILE A 22 8.71 -19.22 -17.51
CA ILE A 22 8.30 -18.03 -18.27
C ILE A 22 8.50 -18.22 -19.77
N ARG A 23 9.75 -18.31 -20.24
CA ARG A 23 10.08 -18.23 -21.68
C ARG A 23 9.35 -19.29 -22.51
N ARG A 24 9.35 -20.55 -22.06
CA ARG A 24 8.68 -21.66 -22.76
C ARG A 24 7.15 -21.53 -22.81
N LEU A 25 6.55 -20.83 -21.85
CA LEU A 25 5.10 -20.65 -21.72
C LEU A 25 4.61 -19.29 -22.24
N SER A 26 5.55 -18.40 -22.58
CA SER A 26 5.25 -17.02 -22.96
C SER A 26 4.67 -16.91 -24.38
N ASP A 27 3.85 -15.89 -24.59
CA ASP A 27 3.38 -15.53 -25.92
C ASP A 27 4.52 -15.01 -26.81
N LYS A 28 4.26 -14.87 -28.12
CA LYS A 28 5.26 -14.38 -29.08
C LYS A 28 5.78 -12.98 -28.75
N LYS A 29 4.99 -12.15 -28.08
CA LYS A 29 5.36 -10.76 -27.77
C LYS A 29 6.39 -10.74 -26.65
N LEU A 30 6.15 -11.48 -25.57
CA LEU A 30 7.06 -11.60 -24.44
C LEU A 30 8.30 -12.43 -24.79
N ALA A 31 8.14 -13.54 -25.52
CA ALA A 31 9.26 -14.42 -25.91
C ALA A 31 10.36 -13.66 -26.69
N LYS A 32 9.97 -12.70 -27.55
CA LYS A 32 10.90 -11.87 -28.34
C LYS A 32 11.76 -10.93 -27.51
N THR A 33 11.39 -10.67 -26.26
CA THR A 33 12.12 -9.76 -25.36
C THR A 33 13.23 -10.46 -24.57
N PHE A 34 13.34 -11.79 -24.70
CA PHE A 34 14.38 -12.57 -24.03
C PHE A 34 15.71 -12.46 -24.79
N PHE A 35 16.80 -12.31 -24.05
CA PHE A 35 18.16 -12.31 -24.57
C PHE A 35 19.16 -12.84 -23.54
N ILE A 36 20.39 -13.08 -23.98
CA ILE A 36 21.50 -13.48 -23.10
C ILE A 36 22.40 -12.27 -22.90
N SER A 37 22.66 -11.90 -21.64
CA SER A 37 23.52 -10.77 -21.31
C SER A 37 25.00 -11.09 -21.59
N PRO A 38 25.90 -10.08 -21.64
CA PRO A 38 27.35 -10.31 -21.73
C PRO A 38 27.91 -11.19 -20.59
N ALA A 39 27.25 -11.17 -19.42
CA ALA A 39 27.58 -12.02 -18.28
C ALA A 39 27.01 -13.45 -18.40
N LYS A 40 26.43 -13.81 -19.55
CA LYS A 40 25.80 -15.11 -19.85
C LYS A 40 24.56 -15.44 -19.01
N ASN A 41 23.88 -14.42 -18.48
CA ASN A 41 22.60 -14.59 -17.77
C ASN A 41 21.41 -14.47 -18.75
N ILE A 42 20.32 -15.14 -18.45
CA ILE A 42 19.06 -15.00 -19.18
C ILE A 42 18.34 -13.77 -18.65
N CYS A 43 17.95 -12.88 -19.57
CA CYS A 43 17.26 -11.64 -19.27
C CYS A 43 16.02 -11.48 -20.14
N PHE A 44 15.04 -10.71 -19.67
CA PHE A 44 13.94 -10.20 -20.50
C PHE A 44 13.47 -8.85 -19.98
N HIS A 45 12.90 -8.02 -20.85
CA HIS A 45 12.37 -6.69 -20.48
C HIS A 45 10.85 -6.57 -20.63
N GLY A 46 10.18 -7.52 -21.31
CA GLY A 46 8.73 -7.47 -21.51
C GLY A 46 8.27 -6.26 -22.34
N SER A 47 6.99 -5.90 -22.24
CA SER A 47 6.42 -4.79 -23.00
C SER A 47 5.41 -4.01 -22.16
N CYS A 48 5.87 -2.88 -21.62
CA CYS A 48 5.10 -1.95 -20.81
C CYS A 48 5.57 -0.51 -21.02
N SER A 49 4.89 0.47 -20.42
CA SER A 49 5.18 1.90 -20.63
C SER A 49 6.34 2.46 -19.82
N TYR A 50 6.71 1.83 -18.70
CA TYR A 50 7.77 2.31 -17.79
C TYR A 50 8.81 1.21 -17.58
N TYR A 51 10.08 1.50 -17.88
CA TYR A 51 11.21 0.61 -17.60
C TYR A 51 11.12 -0.79 -18.25
N CYS A 52 10.46 -0.90 -19.42
CA CYS A 52 10.42 -2.13 -20.21
C CYS A 52 11.29 -2.02 -21.48
N ASP A 53 12.59 -1.79 -21.28
CA ASP A 53 13.60 -1.71 -22.32
C ASP A 53 14.85 -2.54 -21.93
N THR A 54 15.82 -2.64 -22.84
CA THR A 54 17.03 -3.44 -22.62
C THR A 54 17.89 -2.93 -21.46
N SER A 55 17.89 -1.62 -21.17
CA SER A 55 18.69 -1.06 -20.08
C SER A 55 18.08 -1.33 -18.70
N HIS A 56 16.80 -1.65 -18.64
CA HIS A 56 16.08 -2.03 -17.41
C HIS A 56 15.60 -3.49 -17.43
N ALA A 57 16.23 -4.35 -18.24
CA ALA A 57 15.87 -5.76 -18.32
C ALA A 57 16.07 -6.48 -16.97
N ILE A 58 15.16 -7.41 -16.68
CA ILE A 58 15.24 -8.27 -15.51
C ILE A 58 16.05 -9.51 -15.89
N CYS A 59 17.13 -9.77 -15.14
CA CYS A 59 18.05 -10.87 -15.39
C CYS A 59 18.07 -11.84 -14.21
N GLY A 60 18.18 -13.14 -14.51
CA GLY A 60 18.43 -14.16 -13.50
C GLY A 60 19.91 -14.35 -13.20
N ASN A 61 20.21 -15.37 -12.38
CA ASN A 61 21.58 -15.83 -12.13
C ASN A 61 21.67 -17.39 -12.08
N PRO A 62 22.01 -18.07 -13.19
CA PRO A 62 21.99 -17.54 -14.56
C PRO A 62 20.56 -17.37 -15.09
N ASP A 63 19.58 -18.15 -14.60
CA ASP A 63 18.19 -18.15 -15.09
C ASP A 63 17.12 -18.29 -13.99
N MET A 64 17.50 -18.22 -12.72
CA MET A 64 16.56 -18.15 -11.60
C MET A 64 16.24 -16.69 -11.27
N LEU A 65 14.95 -16.41 -11.02
CA LEU A 65 14.45 -15.08 -10.70
C LEU A 65 13.51 -15.15 -9.51
N GLU A 66 13.66 -14.23 -8.58
CA GLU A 66 12.72 -14.03 -7.48
C GLU A 66 11.55 -13.15 -7.93
N GLY A 67 10.34 -13.50 -7.50
CA GLY A 67 9.15 -12.73 -7.82
C GLY A 67 8.08 -12.84 -6.73
N SER A 68 7.23 -11.81 -6.66
CA SER A 68 6.02 -11.83 -5.82
C SER A 68 4.83 -12.31 -6.63
N PHE A 69 4.04 -13.24 -6.07
CA PHE A 69 2.89 -13.84 -6.71
C PHE A 69 1.64 -13.46 -5.93
N ALA A 70 0.89 -12.50 -6.46
CA ALA A 70 -0.40 -12.09 -5.91
C ALA A 70 -1.51 -12.99 -6.45
N LEU A 71 -2.41 -13.44 -5.58
CA LEU A 71 -3.62 -14.13 -6.00
C LEU A 71 -4.48 -13.18 -6.83
N LEU A 72 -4.90 -13.64 -8.00
CA LEU A 72 -5.77 -12.86 -8.87
C LEU A 72 -7.16 -12.73 -8.22
N LEU A 73 -7.69 -11.52 -8.20
CA LEU A 73 -9.09 -11.29 -7.85
C LEU A 73 -10.02 -11.96 -8.88
N PRO A 74 -11.28 -12.28 -8.51
CA PRO A 74 -12.22 -12.82 -9.47
C PRO A 74 -12.33 -11.93 -10.72
N PRO A 75 -12.51 -12.53 -11.92
CA PRO A 75 -12.65 -11.77 -13.15
C PRO A 75 -13.78 -10.74 -13.04
N ASP A 76 -13.64 -9.61 -13.73
CA ASP A 76 -14.63 -8.50 -13.69
C ASP A 76 -16.04 -8.93 -14.12
N LYS A 77 -16.15 -9.94 -14.99
CA LYS A 77 -17.43 -10.56 -15.39
C LYS A 77 -18.18 -11.25 -14.24
N VAL A 78 -17.46 -11.69 -13.21
CA VAL A 78 -17.99 -12.42 -12.05
C VAL A 78 -18.15 -11.48 -10.85
N ALA A 79 -17.15 -10.65 -10.59
CA ALA A 79 -17.16 -9.68 -9.49
C ALA A 79 -16.71 -8.30 -9.99
N PRO A 80 -17.63 -7.49 -10.56
CA PRO A 80 -17.26 -6.23 -11.19
C PRO A 80 -16.74 -5.24 -10.15
N ARG A 81 -15.66 -4.54 -10.51
CA ARG A 81 -15.02 -3.55 -9.63
C ARG A 81 -15.35 -2.12 -10.06
N LYS A 82 -15.36 -1.21 -9.09
CA LYS A 82 -15.44 0.23 -9.30
C LYS A 82 -14.13 0.86 -8.88
N ILE A 83 -13.50 1.55 -9.81
CA ILE A 83 -12.28 2.31 -9.58
C ILE A 83 -12.68 3.70 -9.11
N TRP A 84 -12.12 4.14 -8.00
CA TRP A 84 -12.33 5.45 -7.43
C TRP A 84 -11.03 6.25 -7.47
N ARG A 85 -11.14 7.53 -7.79
CA ARG A 85 -10.03 8.47 -7.68
C ARG A 85 -9.86 8.87 -6.21
N SER A 86 -8.64 8.74 -5.68
CA SER A 86 -8.34 9.20 -4.31
C SER A 86 -8.45 10.73 -4.23
N PRO A 87 -9.12 11.31 -3.22
CA PRO A 87 -9.12 12.76 -3.01
C PRO A 87 -7.71 13.31 -2.74
N TRP A 88 -6.88 12.54 -2.04
CA TRP A 88 -5.48 12.87 -1.76
C TRP A 88 -4.52 12.39 -2.84
N ARG A 89 -5.01 12.18 -4.07
CA ARG A 89 -4.15 11.87 -5.21
C ARG A 89 -3.16 13.02 -5.43
N ARG A 90 -1.87 12.68 -5.56
CA ARG A 90 -0.80 13.63 -5.92
C ARG A 90 -1.02 14.22 -7.32
N SER A 91 -0.31 15.30 -7.62
CA SER A 91 -0.41 15.97 -8.92
C SER A 91 0.19 15.16 -10.07
N TYR A 92 1.13 14.25 -9.78
CA TYR A 92 2.00 13.58 -10.77
C TYR A 92 2.73 14.58 -11.67
N SER A 93 3.05 15.74 -11.13
CA SER A 93 3.73 16.82 -11.81
C SER A 93 4.84 17.35 -10.93
N LYS A 94 6.02 17.57 -11.52
CA LYS A 94 7.18 18.15 -10.80
C LYS A 94 6.96 19.61 -10.38
N HIS A 95 5.99 20.31 -10.99
CA HIS A 95 5.79 21.74 -10.82
C HIS A 95 4.44 22.13 -10.20
N ARG A 96 3.44 21.24 -10.27
CA ARG A 96 2.10 21.52 -9.74
C ARG A 96 1.91 20.84 -8.40
N LYS A 97 1.37 21.57 -7.44
CA LYS A 97 0.84 21.01 -6.20
C LYS A 97 -0.59 20.50 -6.41
N ALA A 98 -0.98 19.47 -5.68
CA ALA A 98 -2.37 19.03 -5.57
C ALA A 98 -3.15 19.97 -4.63
N LEU A 99 -4.48 19.98 -4.74
CA LEU A 99 -5.32 20.88 -3.94
C LEU A 99 -5.14 20.64 -2.42
N TRP A 100 -5.05 19.39 -2.00
CA TRP A 100 -4.82 19.02 -0.61
C TRP A 100 -3.44 19.45 -0.07
N GLU A 101 -2.47 19.78 -0.95
CA GLU A 101 -1.16 20.32 -0.57
C GLU A 101 -1.17 21.86 -0.46
N ILE A 102 -2.26 22.50 -0.88
CA ILE A 102 -2.42 23.97 -0.89
C ILE A 102 -3.38 24.41 0.20
N TYR A 103 -4.47 23.65 0.43
CA TYR A 103 -5.54 24.00 1.34
C TYR A 103 -5.52 23.12 2.59
N ASP A 104 -5.42 23.76 3.76
CA ASP A 104 -5.41 23.06 5.06
C ASP A 104 -6.79 22.48 5.42
N ASP A 105 -7.87 23.14 4.98
CA ASP A 105 -9.28 22.76 5.15
C ASP A 105 -9.80 21.81 4.07
N TYR A 106 -8.91 21.21 3.26
CA TYR A 106 -9.31 20.38 2.12
C TYR A 106 -10.25 19.24 2.50
N CYS A 107 -10.07 18.62 3.68
CA CYS A 107 -10.94 17.53 4.11
C CYS A 107 -12.39 17.98 4.36
N ASP A 108 -12.64 19.25 4.71
CA ASP A 108 -14.00 19.75 4.93
C ASP A 108 -14.80 19.79 3.63
N GLN A 109 -14.11 20.02 2.51
CA GLN A 109 -14.69 19.89 1.18
C GLN A 109 -14.84 18.44 0.72
N VAL A 110 -14.00 17.52 1.21
CA VAL A 110 -14.10 16.09 0.88
C VAL A 110 -15.29 15.46 1.60
N ARG A 111 -15.45 15.73 2.91
CA ARG A 111 -16.52 15.17 3.76
C ARG A 111 -17.93 15.68 3.39
N THR A 112 -18.06 16.60 2.45
CA THR A 112 -19.37 17.06 1.93
C THR A 112 -19.73 16.43 0.58
N LYS A 113 -18.82 15.64 -0.02
CA LYS A 113 -19.00 15.07 -1.36
C LYS A 113 -19.20 13.56 -1.32
N PRO A 114 -20.17 13.01 -2.06
CA PRO A 114 -20.29 11.57 -2.24
C PRO A 114 -19.01 10.95 -2.84
N PRO A 115 -18.57 9.76 -2.38
CA PRO A 115 -19.18 8.89 -1.36
C PRO A 115 -18.63 9.14 0.08
N PHE A 116 -17.92 10.24 0.33
CA PHE A 116 -17.25 10.52 1.61
C PHE A 116 -18.13 11.27 2.62
N ASP A 117 -19.29 11.75 2.17
CA ASP A 117 -20.28 12.48 2.97
C ASP A 117 -21.08 11.59 3.91
N LYS A 118 -21.08 10.27 3.69
CA LYS A 118 -21.87 9.30 4.45
C LYS A 118 -21.14 7.98 4.66
N GLY A 119 -21.50 7.30 5.73
CA GLY A 119 -21.05 5.95 6.04
C GLY A 119 -19.55 5.86 6.33
N ARG A 120 -18.95 4.73 5.99
CA ARG A 120 -17.60 4.35 6.42
C ARG A 120 -16.45 4.87 5.55
N ARG A 121 -16.75 5.49 4.40
CA ARG A 121 -15.74 5.66 3.33
C ARG A 121 -14.60 6.59 3.73
N LEU A 122 -14.87 7.66 4.47
CA LEU A 122 -13.83 8.57 4.94
C LEU A 122 -12.88 7.87 5.93
N LEU A 123 -13.43 7.12 6.89
CA LEU A 123 -12.65 6.27 7.79
C LEU A 123 -11.82 5.22 7.03
N ASP A 124 -12.36 4.62 5.98
CA ASP A 124 -11.59 3.69 5.14
C ASP A 124 -10.38 4.34 4.46
N MET A 125 -10.49 5.62 4.05
CA MET A 125 -9.35 6.37 3.52
C MET A 125 -8.29 6.64 4.59
N THR A 126 -8.70 6.90 5.83
CA THR A 126 -7.74 7.10 6.94
C THR A 126 -6.98 5.81 7.29
N ASP A 127 -7.66 4.65 7.32
CA ASP A 127 -7.01 3.35 7.48
C ASP A 127 -6.02 3.06 6.35
N MET A 128 -6.41 3.38 5.11
CA MET A 128 -5.55 3.23 3.94
C MET A 128 -4.32 4.13 4.02
N ALA A 129 -4.49 5.38 4.48
CA ALA A 129 -3.38 6.31 4.70
C ALA A 129 -2.42 5.83 5.80
N VAL A 130 -2.94 5.25 6.88
CA VAL A 130 -2.13 4.57 7.92
C VAL A 130 -1.32 3.43 7.31
N PHE A 131 -1.96 2.58 6.50
CA PHE A 131 -1.28 1.47 5.80
C PHE A 131 -0.19 1.97 4.84
N ASP A 132 -0.50 2.96 4.02
CA ASP A 132 0.41 3.53 3.03
C ASP A 132 1.57 4.28 3.73
N PHE A 133 1.33 4.97 4.85
CA PHE A 133 2.39 5.65 5.59
C PHE A 133 3.35 4.65 6.23
N LEU A 134 2.84 3.58 6.85
CA LEU A 134 3.66 2.51 7.42
C LEU A 134 4.59 1.90 6.37
N THR A 135 4.10 1.67 5.15
CA THR A 135 4.91 1.13 4.05
C THR A 135 5.74 2.21 3.33
N GLY A 136 5.36 3.48 3.41
CA GLY A 136 5.97 4.58 2.65
C GLY A 136 5.48 4.64 1.19
N ASN A 137 4.30 4.09 0.89
CA ASN A 137 3.72 4.10 -0.44
C ASN A 137 3.05 5.44 -0.75
N MET A 138 3.64 6.22 -1.65
CA MET A 138 3.13 7.55 -2.04
C MET A 138 2.18 7.50 -3.25
N ASP A 139 1.96 6.33 -3.84
CA ASP A 139 1.35 6.19 -5.16
C ASP A 139 -0.13 5.75 -5.12
N ARG A 140 -0.82 6.03 -4.01
CA ARG A 140 -2.25 5.71 -3.85
C ARG A 140 -3.15 6.72 -4.59
N HIS A 141 -3.11 6.70 -5.91
CA HIS A 141 -3.90 7.59 -6.75
C HIS A 141 -5.33 7.10 -7.03
N HIS A 142 -5.53 5.80 -6.99
CA HIS A 142 -6.83 5.15 -7.10
C HIS A 142 -6.98 4.07 -6.04
N TYR A 143 -8.22 3.66 -5.82
CA TYR A 143 -8.56 2.47 -5.06
C TYR A 143 -9.81 1.82 -5.65
N ASP A 144 -9.95 0.52 -5.42
CA ASP A 144 -11.06 -0.25 -5.97
C ASP A 144 -12.06 -0.62 -4.87
N THR A 145 -13.34 -0.74 -5.23
CA THR A 145 -14.35 -1.46 -4.45
C THR A 145 -15.07 -2.48 -5.32
N PHE A 146 -15.68 -3.50 -4.72
CA PHE A 146 -16.63 -4.33 -5.46
C PHE A 146 -17.95 -3.59 -5.65
N ARG A 147 -18.52 -3.62 -6.86
CA ARG A 147 -19.77 -2.91 -7.17
C ARG A 147 -20.96 -3.49 -6.42
N GLU A 148 -20.98 -4.81 -6.25
CA GLU A 148 -22.06 -5.56 -5.60
C GLU A 148 -22.37 -5.04 -4.19
N PHE A 149 -21.34 -4.62 -3.44
CA PHE A 149 -21.49 -4.14 -2.07
C PHE A 149 -21.74 -2.62 -1.95
N GLY A 150 -21.93 -1.93 -3.09
CA GLY A 150 -22.23 -0.50 -3.10
C GLY A 150 -21.14 0.38 -2.48
N ASN A 151 -21.56 1.46 -1.79
CA ASN A 151 -20.63 2.42 -1.19
C ASN A 151 -20.17 2.01 0.23
N ASP A 152 -21.00 1.27 0.96
CA ASP A 152 -20.71 0.80 2.32
C ASP A 152 -19.92 -0.51 2.30
N THR A 153 -18.73 -0.42 1.72
CA THR A 153 -17.81 -1.55 1.57
C THR A 153 -16.37 -1.09 1.71
N PHE A 154 -15.47 -2.03 1.99
CA PHE A 154 -14.06 -1.74 2.16
C PHE A 154 -13.36 -1.51 0.81
N PRO A 155 -12.39 -0.58 0.76
CA PRO A 155 -11.55 -0.44 -0.41
C PRO A 155 -10.49 -1.53 -0.47
N LEU A 156 -10.19 -2.02 -1.67
CA LEU A 156 -9.11 -2.95 -1.92
C LEU A 156 -7.77 -2.22 -1.92
N HIS A 157 -6.81 -2.72 -1.16
CA HIS A 157 -5.44 -2.19 -1.08
C HIS A 157 -4.57 -2.90 -2.14
N LEU A 158 -4.72 -2.50 -3.41
CA LEU A 158 -3.99 -3.09 -4.55
C LEU A 158 -2.68 -2.34 -4.84
N ASP A 159 -1.85 -2.83 -5.76
CA ASP A 159 -0.69 -2.10 -6.29
C ASP A 159 0.28 -1.52 -5.24
N ASN A 160 0.65 -2.34 -4.25
CA ASN A 160 1.51 -1.93 -3.13
C ASN A 160 3.02 -1.97 -3.45
N GLY A 161 3.40 -2.17 -4.71
CA GLY A 161 4.80 -2.40 -5.13
C GLY A 161 5.73 -1.19 -4.98
N ARG A 162 5.19 0.00 -4.70
CA ARG A 162 5.97 1.22 -4.41
C ARG A 162 6.17 1.49 -2.91
N GLY A 163 5.74 0.56 -2.05
CA GLY A 163 6.09 0.59 -0.63
C GLY A 163 7.53 0.14 -0.38
N PHE A 164 8.02 0.35 0.84
CA PHE A 164 9.32 -0.10 1.33
C PHE A 164 10.54 0.32 0.49
N GLY A 165 10.46 1.44 -0.24
CA GLY A 165 11.60 1.97 -1.00
C GLY A 165 12.64 2.73 -0.17
N ARG A 166 12.26 3.25 1.01
CA ARG A 166 13.14 4.02 1.91
C ARG A 166 12.87 3.69 3.38
N SER A 167 13.89 3.26 4.11
CA SER A 167 13.81 2.92 5.54
C SER A 167 14.20 4.08 6.47
N ASN A 168 15.00 5.02 5.96
CA ASN A 168 15.54 6.17 6.68
C ASN A 168 14.77 7.48 6.42
N TYR A 169 13.65 7.41 5.72
CA TYR A 169 12.80 8.56 5.39
C TYR A 169 11.33 8.22 5.64
N ASP A 170 10.60 9.14 6.27
CA ASP A 170 9.18 9.01 6.55
C ASP A 170 8.44 10.14 5.84
N GLU A 171 7.62 9.79 4.86
CA GLU A 171 6.87 10.76 4.07
C GLU A 171 5.59 11.16 4.79
N PHE A 172 5.67 12.20 5.60
CA PHE A 172 4.56 12.69 6.41
C PHE A 172 3.33 13.08 5.57
N THR A 173 3.52 13.51 4.31
CA THR A 173 2.40 13.91 3.46
C THR A 173 1.44 12.75 3.13
N ILE A 174 1.85 11.49 3.31
CA ILE A 174 0.93 10.33 3.19
C ILE A 174 -0.17 10.37 4.28
N LEU A 175 0.12 10.94 5.46
CA LEU A 175 -0.84 11.07 6.56
C LEU A 175 -1.83 12.24 6.39
N ALA A 176 -1.83 12.94 5.25
CA ALA A 176 -2.76 14.04 4.99
C ALA A 176 -4.24 13.71 5.27
N PRO A 177 -4.76 12.54 4.87
CA PRO A 177 -6.13 12.15 5.24
C PRO A 177 -6.36 12.09 6.76
N VAL A 178 -5.35 11.68 7.54
CA VAL A 178 -5.47 11.56 9.00
C VAL A 178 -5.41 12.94 9.66
N PHE A 179 -4.42 13.78 9.31
CA PHE A 179 -4.24 15.07 9.98
C PHE A 179 -5.16 16.19 9.48
N GLN A 180 -5.69 16.10 8.25
CA GLN A 180 -6.67 17.07 7.74
C GLN A 180 -8.09 16.72 8.18
N CYS A 181 -8.45 15.42 8.20
CA CYS A 181 -9.79 15.02 8.62
C CYS A 181 -9.92 14.91 10.14
N CYS A 182 -8.79 14.72 10.84
CA CYS A 182 -8.72 14.39 12.26
C CYS A 182 -9.71 13.28 12.63
N LEU A 183 -9.58 12.14 11.93
CA LEU A 183 -10.52 11.03 12.02
C LEU A 183 -9.76 9.70 11.95
N ILE A 184 -10.06 8.77 12.84
CA ILE A 184 -9.52 7.41 12.83
C ILE A 184 -10.48 6.45 13.55
N ARG A 185 -10.47 5.17 13.17
CA ARG A 185 -11.23 4.12 13.88
C ARG A 185 -10.60 3.77 15.23
N TYR A 186 -11.45 3.52 16.22
CA TYR A 186 -11.05 3.00 17.52
C TYR A 186 -10.25 1.70 17.39
N SER A 187 -10.75 0.74 16.60
CA SER A 187 -10.07 -0.55 16.39
C SER A 187 -8.65 -0.38 15.78
N THR A 188 -8.48 0.59 14.88
CA THR A 188 -7.19 0.91 14.25
C THR A 188 -6.22 1.55 15.25
N ILE A 189 -6.65 2.59 15.98
CA ILE A 189 -5.77 3.28 16.94
C ILE A 189 -5.36 2.35 18.09
N MET A 190 -6.27 1.50 18.58
CA MET A 190 -5.96 0.52 19.62
C MET A 190 -4.93 -0.50 19.18
N LYS A 191 -4.98 -0.93 17.92
CA LYS A 191 -3.96 -1.83 17.38
C LYS A 191 -2.58 -1.16 17.30
N LEU A 192 -2.53 0.09 16.82
CA LEU A 192 -1.30 0.87 16.77
C LEU A 192 -0.73 1.13 18.17
N PHE A 193 -1.59 1.44 19.14
CA PHE A 193 -1.18 1.63 20.54
C PHE A 193 -0.59 0.35 21.13
N ARG A 194 -1.20 -0.82 20.86
CA ARG A 194 -0.65 -2.13 21.26
C ARG A 194 0.71 -2.40 20.66
N PHE A 195 0.96 -2.03 19.40
CA PHE A 195 2.31 -2.18 18.81
C PHE A 195 3.34 -1.23 19.43
N HIS A 196 2.92 -0.08 19.95
CA HIS A 196 3.83 0.90 20.52
C HIS A 196 4.13 0.67 22.01
N ARG A 197 3.13 0.25 22.79
CA ARG A 197 3.23 0.09 24.25
C ARG A 197 3.12 -1.35 24.74
N GLY A 198 2.66 -2.26 23.89
CA GLY A 198 2.52 -3.67 24.23
C GLY A 198 3.85 -4.43 24.22
N PRO A 199 3.82 -5.72 24.57
CA PRO A 199 5.03 -6.54 24.73
C PRO A 199 5.72 -6.89 23.40
N VAL A 200 4.99 -6.82 22.28
CA VAL A 200 5.51 -7.19 20.96
C VAL A 200 5.32 -6.02 19.99
N PRO A 201 6.41 -5.42 19.47
CA PRO A 201 6.32 -4.33 18.51
C PRO A 201 5.92 -4.82 17.12
N LEU A 202 5.49 -3.89 16.25
CA LEU A 202 5.07 -4.20 14.88
C LEU A 202 6.21 -4.85 14.08
N SER A 203 7.44 -4.38 14.25
CA SER A 203 8.63 -4.94 13.61
C SER A 203 8.81 -6.44 13.88
N GLN A 204 8.66 -6.86 15.14
CA GLN A 204 8.79 -8.25 15.55
C GLN A 204 7.65 -9.11 15.00
N MET A 205 6.40 -8.65 15.09
CA MET A 205 5.26 -9.36 14.51
C MET A 205 5.41 -9.53 12.99
N MET A 206 5.85 -8.47 12.30
CA MET A 206 6.10 -8.51 10.85
C MET A 206 7.22 -9.49 10.50
N GLN A 207 8.32 -9.49 11.26
CA GLN A 207 9.42 -10.43 11.04
C GLN A 207 8.96 -11.89 11.19
N GLN A 208 8.22 -12.20 12.26
CA GLN A 208 7.66 -13.54 12.48
C GLN A 208 6.67 -13.94 11.38
N SER A 209 5.80 -13.02 10.97
CA SER A 209 4.82 -13.24 9.91
C SER A 209 5.45 -13.48 8.53
N LEU A 210 6.60 -12.86 8.25
CA LEU A 210 7.31 -12.99 6.98
C LEU A 210 8.28 -14.19 6.95
N ALA A 211 8.59 -14.78 8.11
CA ALA A 211 9.50 -15.93 8.22
C ALA A 211 9.02 -17.19 7.50
N SER A 212 7.71 -17.30 7.23
CA SER A 212 7.13 -18.41 6.48
C SER A 212 7.22 -18.26 4.96
N ASP A 213 7.63 -17.10 4.44
CA ASP A 213 7.74 -16.88 3.00
C ASP A 213 9.02 -17.55 2.45
N SER A 214 8.92 -18.11 1.24
CA SER A 214 10.04 -18.82 0.60
C SER A 214 11.21 -17.90 0.23
N LEU A 215 10.96 -16.60 0.09
CA LEU A 215 11.98 -15.57 -0.15
C LEU A 215 12.45 -14.87 1.13
N PHE A 216 12.22 -15.48 2.31
CA PHE A 216 12.72 -14.90 3.55
C PHE A 216 14.26 -14.76 3.53
N PRO A 217 14.84 -13.60 3.91
CA PRO A 217 14.17 -12.41 4.48
C PRO A 217 13.54 -11.46 3.44
N ILE A 218 12.24 -11.17 3.59
CA ILE A 218 11.47 -10.28 2.70
C ILE A 218 11.77 -8.78 2.96
N LEU A 219 11.88 -8.39 4.23
CA LEU A 219 12.20 -7.02 4.62
C LEU A 219 13.52 -6.98 5.38
N THR A 220 14.35 -5.99 5.08
CA THR A 220 15.58 -5.76 5.83
C THR A 220 15.29 -5.27 7.25
N LYS A 221 16.25 -5.45 8.15
CA LYS A 221 16.12 -4.97 9.54
C LYS A 221 15.84 -3.46 9.62
N ALA A 222 16.40 -2.67 8.70
CA ALA A 222 16.16 -1.23 8.64
C ALA A 222 14.69 -0.90 8.34
N HIS A 223 14.05 -1.63 7.42
CA HIS A 223 12.61 -1.45 7.15
C HIS A 223 11.73 -1.91 8.32
N LEU A 224 12.10 -3.02 8.98
CA LEU A 224 11.39 -3.47 10.18
C LEU A 224 11.44 -2.40 11.28
N ASN A 225 12.60 -1.82 11.57
CA ASN A 225 12.74 -0.75 12.57
C ASN A 225 11.98 0.53 12.17
N ALA A 226 11.92 0.83 10.86
CA ALA A 226 11.15 1.99 10.36
C ALA A 226 9.65 1.86 10.64
N LEU A 227 9.09 0.64 10.65
CA LEU A 227 7.69 0.41 10.97
C LEU A 227 7.34 0.89 12.39
N ASP A 228 8.16 0.55 13.38
CA ASP A 228 7.91 0.96 14.77
C ASP A 228 8.00 2.48 14.94
N ARG A 229 8.98 3.12 14.28
CA ARG A 229 9.10 4.57 14.25
C ARG A 229 7.86 5.22 13.63
N ARG A 230 7.36 4.68 12.50
CA ARG A 230 6.17 5.17 11.82
C ARG A 230 4.90 4.96 12.64
N VAL A 231 4.77 3.87 13.41
CA VAL A 231 3.67 3.70 14.37
C VAL A 231 3.65 4.85 15.38
N ALA A 232 4.79 5.20 15.97
CA ALA A 232 4.87 6.31 16.92
C ALA A 232 4.46 7.66 16.30
N ILE A 233 4.85 7.90 15.05
CA ILE A 233 4.46 9.10 14.30
C ILE A 233 2.94 9.14 14.12
N ILE A 234 2.30 8.05 13.71
CA ILE A 234 0.84 8.00 13.52
C ILE A 234 0.11 8.31 14.83
N LEU A 235 0.55 7.70 15.95
CA LEU A 235 -0.03 7.95 17.27
C LEU A 235 0.10 9.43 17.66
N ARG A 236 1.26 10.05 17.39
CA ARG A 236 1.48 11.47 17.63
C ARG A 236 0.57 12.35 16.76
N THR A 237 0.39 12.02 15.49
CA THR A 237 -0.52 12.75 14.59
C THR A 237 -1.97 12.73 15.10
N VAL A 238 -2.44 11.58 15.59
CA VAL A 238 -3.79 11.47 16.17
C VAL A 238 -3.88 12.23 17.50
N TYR A 239 -2.85 12.16 18.34
CA TYR A 239 -2.79 12.96 19.57
C TYR A 239 -2.88 14.46 19.29
N GLU A 240 -2.15 14.95 18.28
CA GLU A 240 -2.19 16.35 17.84
C GLU A 240 -3.60 16.77 17.37
N CYS A 241 -4.37 15.87 16.75
CA CYS A 241 -5.77 16.12 16.43
C CYS A 241 -6.66 16.27 17.67
N VAL A 242 -6.44 15.48 18.72
CA VAL A 242 -7.23 15.56 19.96
C VAL A 242 -6.96 16.86 20.73
N ILE A 243 -5.69 17.26 20.87
CA ILE A 243 -5.34 18.45 21.66
C ILE A 243 -5.66 19.78 20.97
N ARG A 244 -6.04 19.77 19.69
CA ARG A 244 -6.46 20.97 18.93
C ARG A 244 -7.89 21.45 19.26
N GLY A 245 -8.52 20.89 20.29
CA GLY A 245 -9.87 21.26 20.74
C GLY A 245 -11.00 20.43 20.13
N ASN A 246 -10.67 19.37 19.38
CA ASN A 246 -11.67 18.42 18.90
C ASN A 246 -12.12 17.50 20.04
N ALA A 247 -13.41 17.15 20.08
CA ALA A 247 -13.87 16.13 21.02
C ALA A 247 -13.20 14.78 20.67
N VAL A 248 -12.79 14.02 21.69
CA VAL A 248 -12.13 12.72 21.49
C VAL A 248 -12.99 11.78 20.63
N ALA A 249 -14.32 11.80 20.84
CA ALA A 249 -15.27 10.97 20.10
C ALA A 249 -15.39 11.35 18.62
N ASP A 250 -15.10 12.60 18.25
CA ASP A 250 -15.11 13.05 16.86
C ASP A 250 -13.83 12.61 16.13
N VAL A 251 -12.71 12.51 16.86
CA VAL A 251 -11.43 12.07 16.31
C VAL A 251 -11.30 10.55 16.25
N ILE A 252 -11.68 9.88 17.34
CA ILE A 252 -11.60 8.44 17.51
C ILE A 252 -13.02 7.89 17.45
N VAL A 253 -13.41 7.42 16.27
CA VAL A 253 -14.75 6.92 16.02
C VAL A 253 -14.83 5.45 16.43
N ASP A 254 -15.77 5.13 17.32
CA ASP A 254 -16.10 3.75 17.67
C ASP A 254 -16.73 3.04 16.47
N ASP A 255 -16.03 2.00 16.00
CA ASP A 255 -16.45 1.16 14.88
C ASP A 255 -17.06 -0.18 15.33
N GLY A 256 -17.25 -0.39 16.63
CA GLY A 256 -17.90 -1.58 17.20
C GLY A 256 -17.02 -2.82 17.25
N PHE A 257 -15.69 -2.67 17.17
CA PHE A 257 -14.69 -3.77 17.13
C PHE A 257 -13.58 -3.64 18.18
#